data_AF-A0A127SDW3-F1
#
_entry.id   AF-A0A127SDW3-F1
#
_cell.length_a   1.000
_cell.length_b   1.000
_cell.length_c   1.000
_cell.angle_alpha   90.00
_cell.angle_beta   90.00
_cell.angle_gamma   90.00
#
_symmetry.space_group_name_H-M   'P 1'
#
loop_
_entity.id
_entity.type
_entity.pdbx_description
1 polymer ?
#
loop_
_entity_poly.entity_id
_entity_poly.type
_entity_poly.pdbx_seq_one_letter_code
_entity_poly.pdbx_strand_id
1 'polypeptide(L)'
;MKVYIGRYPGSRSKKERKISVSIHDWDTWDLFSTLSYVALPALRKFREELFGASLVDDEDVPEELRSTSAPPKKNEWDTDANHFKRWEWVLDEMIFAHAATVGEIEEPSFVSIPEGADPWESNEVEIGGEKLYQLTMRSWQVDEEKKAEWHKYHERVRNGFRLYGKYYASLWQ
;
A
#
# COMPACT_ATOMS: atom_id res chain seq x y z
N MET A 1 14.78 -10.55 6.79
CA MET A 1 14.28 -11.76 6.10
C MET A 1 15.24 -12.06 4.96
N LYS A 2 15.50 -13.33 4.63
CA LYS A 2 16.25 -13.71 3.41
C LYS A 2 15.38 -14.61 2.54
N VAL A 3 15.13 -14.16 1.31
CA VAL A 3 14.37 -14.90 0.30
C VAL A 3 15.24 -15.09 -0.93
N TYR A 4 15.47 -16.34 -1.31
CA TYR A 4 16.11 -16.71 -2.56
C TYR A 4 15.19 -17.63 -3.35
N ILE A 5 14.77 -17.16 -4.52
CA ILE A 5 13.97 -17.94 -5.46
C ILE A 5 14.75 -18.04 -6.77
N GLY A 6 15.34 -19.20 -7.02
CA GLY A 6 16.16 -19.45 -8.21
C GLY A 6 15.34 -19.52 -9.50
N ARG A 7 16.04 -19.46 -10.63
CA ARG A 7 15.43 -19.68 -11.95
C ARG A 7 14.82 -21.09 -12.03
N TYR A 8 13.79 -21.23 -12.86
CA TYR A 8 13.30 -22.54 -13.22
C TYR A 8 14.41 -23.35 -13.90
N PRO A 9 14.57 -24.64 -13.52
CA PRO A 9 15.45 -25.53 -14.25
C PRO A 9 14.92 -25.69 -15.68
N GLY A 10 15.82 -25.84 -16.65
CA GLY A 10 15.41 -25.97 -18.05
C GLY A 10 14.42 -27.13 -18.24
N SER A 11 13.54 -27.04 -19.23
CA SER A 11 12.42 -27.99 -19.44
C SER A 11 12.82 -29.47 -19.54
N ARG A 12 14.10 -29.76 -19.86
CA ARG A 12 14.67 -31.11 -19.95
C ARG A 12 15.35 -31.59 -18.67
N SER A 13 15.45 -30.74 -17.65
CA SER A 13 16.07 -31.05 -16.37
C SER A 13 15.04 -31.59 -15.39
N LYS A 14 15.35 -32.72 -14.74
CA LYS A 14 14.54 -33.30 -13.64
C LYS A 14 14.80 -32.64 -12.28
N LYS A 15 15.70 -31.65 -12.23
CA LYS A 15 16.00 -30.93 -10.98
C LYS A 15 14.81 -30.08 -10.58
N GLU A 16 14.60 -29.93 -9.28
CA GLU A 16 13.61 -29.01 -8.73
C GLU A 16 14.14 -27.57 -8.70
N ARG A 17 13.23 -26.60 -8.65
CA ARG A 17 13.56 -25.18 -8.48
C ARG A 17 14.17 -24.97 -7.10
N LYS A 18 15.33 -24.30 -7.04
CA LYS A 18 15.97 -23.96 -5.76
C LYS A 18 15.22 -22.81 -5.09
N ILE A 19 14.64 -23.06 -3.92
CA ILE A 19 13.96 -22.07 -3.09
C ILE A 19 14.57 -22.14 -1.69
N SER A 20 14.95 -20.99 -1.13
CA SER A 20 15.46 -20.88 0.25
C SER A 20 14.85 -19.65 0.90
N VAL A 21 14.22 -19.86 2.06
CA VAL A 21 13.56 -18.81 2.83
C VAL A 21 14.02 -18.91 4.28
N SER A 22 14.48 -17.80 4.84
CA SER A 22 14.90 -17.67 6.24
C SER A 22 14.22 -16.47 6.86
N ILE A 23 13.48 -16.71 7.95
CA ILE A 23 12.77 -15.70 8.74
C ILE A 23 13.49 -15.62 10.09
N HIS A 24 13.80 -14.41 10.55
CA HIS A 24 14.37 -14.14 11.87
C HIS A 24 13.31 -13.53 12.78
N ASP A 25 13.54 -13.53 14.09
CA ASP A 25 12.54 -13.07 15.06
C ASP A 25 12.09 -11.62 14.82
N TRP A 26 13.01 -10.72 14.47
CA TRP A 26 12.69 -9.31 14.18
C TRP A 26 11.93 -9.10 12.87
N ASP A 27 11.94 -10.07 11.94
CA ASP A 27 11.18 -10.00 10.69
C ASP A 27 9.65 -10.07 10.93
N THR A 28 9.25 -10.45 12.15
CA THR A 28 7.84 -10.58 12.56
C THR A 28 7.32 -9.42 13.40
N TRP A 29 8.21 -8.55 13.92
CA TRP A 29 7.79 -7.38 14.70
C TRP A 29 6.98 -6.40 13.86
N ASP A 30 7.40 -6.20 12.61
CA ASP A 30 6.65 -5.49 11.58
C ASP A 30 6.66 -6.35 10.30
N LEU A 31 5.78 -7.36 10.31
CA LEU A 31 5.69 -8.30 9.21
C LEU A 31 5.13 -7.63 7.93
N PHE A 32 4.22 -6.67 8.05
CA PHE A 32 3.59 -6.05 6.87
C PHE A 32 4.59 -5.20 6.08
N SER A 33 5.46 -4.45 6.76
CA SER A 33 6.56 -3.75 6.11
C SER A 33 7.60 -4.71 5.54
N THR A 34 7.95 -5.74 6.31
CA THR A 34 8.91 -6.77 5.88
C THR A 34 8.45 -7.49 4.59
N LEU A 35 7.16 -7.83 4.49
CA LEU A 35 6.59 -8.40 3.27
C LEU A 35 6.55 -7.39 2.12
N SER A 36 6.30 -6.10 2.41
CA SER A 36 6.27 -5.04 1.40
C SER A 36 7.60 -4.85 0.70
N TYR A 37 8.73 -5.00 1.41
CA TYR A 37 10.07 -4.99 0.79
C TYR A 37 10.29 -6.11 -0.24
N VAL A 38 9.54 -7.21 -0.18
CA VAL A 38 9.58 -8.28 -1.18
C VAL A 38 8.52 -8.08 -2.25
N ALA A 39 7.29 -7.74 -1.85
CA ALA A 39 6.16 -7.60 -2.77
C ALA A 39 6.34 -6.42 -3.73
N LEU A 40 6.83 -5.27 -3.26
CA LEU A 40 6.98 -4.05 -4.07
C LEU A 40 7.83 -4.25 -5.33
N PRO A 41 9.09 -4.73 -5.27
CA PRO A 41 9.88 -4.94 -6.48
C PRO A 41 9.30 -6.04 -7.37
N ALA A 42 8.64 -7.06 -6.80
CA ALA A 42 7.98 -8.10 -7.57
C ALA A 42 6.77 -7.56 -8.35
N LEU A 43 5.94 -6.71 -7.74
CA LEU A 43 4.79 -6.07 -8.36
C LEU A 43 5.19 -5.08 -9.46
N ARG A 44 6.24 -4.28 -9.23
CA ARG A 44 6.79 -3.38 -10.26
C ARG A 44 7.23 -4.15 -11.49
N LYS A 45 8.02 -5.21 -11.29
CA LYS A 45 8.47 -6.08 -12.36
C LYS A 45 7.30 -6.78 -13.07
N PHE A 46 6.33 -7.27 -12.31
CA PHE A 46 5.12 -7.89 -12.84
C PHE A 46 4.35 -6.92 -13.74
N ARG A 47 4.21 -5.66 -13.33
CA ARG A 47 3.57 -4.60 -14.12
C ARG A 47 4.33 -4.28 -15.41
N GLU A 48 5.66 -4.25 -15.38
CA GLU A 48 6.48 -4.00 -16.58
C GLU A 48 6.42 -5.16 -17.59
N GLU A 49 6.39 -6.40 -17.11
CA GLU A 49 6.34 -7.61 -17.94
C GLU A 49 4.89 -8.01 -18.30
N LEU A 50 3.89 -7.20 -17.95
CA LEU A 50 2.48 -7.54 -18.08
C LEU A 50 2.00 -7.63 -19.54
N PHE A 51 1.62 -8.83 -19.97
CA PHE A 51 1.04 -9.08 -21.30
C PHE A 51 -0.48 -9.34 -21.28
N GLY A 52 -1.13 -9.28 -20.12
CA GLY A 52 -2.55 -9.61 -19.97
C GLY A 52 -3.22 -8.86 -18.82
N ALA A 53 -4.55 -8.98 -18.74
CA ALA A 53 -5.31 -8.38 -17.66
C ALA A 53 -6.30 -9.37 -17.07
N SER A 54 -6.33 -9.42 -15.73
CA SER A 54 -7.31 -10.20 -14.98
C SER A 54 -8.68 -9.54 -15.00
N LEU A 55 -9.72 -10.34 -14.73
CA LEU A 55 -11.07 -9.82 -14.56
C LEU A 55 -11.15 -9.05 -13.24
N VAL A 56 -11.48 -7.77 -13.34
CA VAL A 56 -11.68 -6.85 -12.21
C VAL A 56 -13.16 -6.52 -12.10
N ASP A 57 -13.69 -6.54 -10.88
CA ASP A 57 -15.05 -6.12 -10.58
C ASP A 57 -15.19 -4.61 -10.71
N ASP A 58 -16.28 -4.15 -11.32
CA ASP A 58 -16.53 -2.72 -11.54
C ASP A 58 -16.66 -1.91 -10.24
N GLU A 59 -17.08 -2.56 -9.15
CA GLU A 59 -17.19 -1.93 -7.82
C GLU A 59 -15.82 -1.54 -7.23
N ASP A 60 -14.76 -2.20 -7.69
CA ASP A 60 -13.41 -1.99 -7.16
C ASP A 60 -12.65 -0.86 -7.83
N VAL A 61 -13.16 -0.35 -8.95
CA VAL A 61 -12.53 0.70 -9.74
C VAL A 61 -13.38 1.98 -9.75
N PRO A 62 -12.75 3.14 -9.99
CA PRO A 62 -13.46 4.39 -10.21
C PRO A 62 -14.49 4.29 -11.34
N GLU A 63 -15.54 5.10 -11.26
CA GLU A 63 -16.70 5.02 -12.17
C GLU A 63 -16.32 5.17 -13.65
N GLU A 64 -15.32 6.01 -13.93
CA GLU A 64 -14.80 6.25 -15.29
C GLU A 64 -14.13 5.02 -15.91
N LEU A 65 -13.62 4.09 -15.09
CA LEU A 65 -12.96 2.87 -15.54
C LEU A 65 -13.90 1.66 -15.62
N ARG A 66 -15.13 1.77 -15.10
CA ARG A 66 -16.10 0.66 -15.12
C ARG A 66 -16.45 0.24 -16.54
N SER A 67 -16.87 -1.02 -16.69
CA SER A 67 -17.33 -1.57 -17.96
C SER A 67 -18.55 -0.83 -18.52
N THR A 68 -19.38 -0.25 -17.64
CA THR A 68 -20.55 0.58 -17.99
C THR A 68 -20.17 1.90 -18.67
N SER A 69 -18.96 2.40 -18.42
CA SER A 69 -18.43 3.64 -19.00
C SER A 69 -17.68 3.39 -20.31
N ALA A 70 -17.47 2.12 -20.68
CA ALA A 70 -16.80 1.74 -21.91
C ALA A 70 -17.77 1.76 -23.12
N PRO A 71 -17.26 2.01 -24.34
CA PRO A 71 -18.03 1.85 -25.55
C PRO A 71 -18.62 0.43 -25.68
N PRO A 72 -19.79 0.28 -26.33
CA PRO A 72 -20.40 -1.04 -26.53
C PRO A 72 -19.46 -1.97 -27.30
N LYS A 73 -19.39 -3.22 -26.86
CA LYS A 73 -18.58 -4.27 -27.46
C LYS A 73 -19.09 -4.62 -28.86
N LYS A 74 -18.20 -5.04 -29.76
CA LYS A 74 -18.58 -5.54 -31.09
C LYS A 74 -19.15 -6.95 -31.02
N ASN A 75 -18.57 -7.81 -30.17
CA ASN A 75 -19.05 -9.16 -29.89
C ASN A 75 -19.13 -9.40 -28.37
N GLU A 76 -19.96 -10.35 -27.93
CA GLU A 76 -20.11 -10.71 -26.51
C GLU A 76 -18.80 -11.24 -25.88
N TRP A 77 -17.94 -11.85 -26.70
CA TRP A 77 -16.65 -12.42 -26.31
C TRP A 77 -15.53 -11.38 -26.19
N ASP A 78 -15.76 -10.14 -26.64
CA ASP A 78 -14.74 -9.10 -26.59
C ASP A 78 -14.59 -8.57 -25.16
N THR A 79 -13.35 -8.29 -24.76
CA THR A 79 -13.07 -7.49 -23.57
C THR A 79 -13.42 -6.03 -23.86
N ASP A 80 -13.98 -5.33 -22.88
CA ASP A 80 -14.28 -3.91 -23.03
C ASP A 80 -12.99 -3.07 -23.13
N ALA A 81 -13.10 -1.85 -23.64
CA ALA A 81 -11.95 -0.96 -23.84
C ALA A 81 -11.25 -0.55 -22.53
N ASN A 82 -11.92 -0.69 -21.38
CA ASN A 82 -11.39 -0.38 -20.07
C ASN A 82 -10.84 -1.61 -19.33
N HIS A 83 -11.00 -2.83 -19.85
CA HIS A 83 -10.56 -4.08 -19.19
C HIS A 83 -9.10 -4.01 -18.71
N PHE A 84 -8.19 -3.62 -19.60
CA PHE A 84 -6.78 -3.48 -19.26
C PHE A 84 -6.53 -2.31 -18.30
N LYS A 85 -7.20 -1.18 -18.49
CA LYS A 85 -7.06 0.02 -17.64
C LYS A 85 -7.52 -0.25 -16.21
N ARG A 86 -8.58 -1.04 -16.02
CA ARG A 86 -9.05 -1.47 -14.71
C ARG A 86 -7.97 -2.26 -13.98
N TRP A 87 -7.36 -3.23 -14.67
CA TRP A 87 -6.31 -4.04 -14.07
C TRP A 87 -5.04 -3.25 -13.78
N GLU A 88 -4.61 -2.38 -14.69
CA GLU A 88 -3.48 -1.47 -14.46
C GLU A 88 -3.73 -0.56 -13.24
N TRP A 89 -4.93 0.01 -13.12
CA TRP A 89 -5.29 0.83 -11.96
C TRP A 89 -5.23 0.01 -10.66
N VAL A 90 -5.74 -1.23 -10.66
CA VAL A 90 -5.66 -2.12 -9.49
C VAL A 90 -4.21 -2.42 -9.11
N LEU A 91 -3.34 -2.72 -10.07
CA LEU A 91 -1.91 -2.93 -9.81
C LEU A 91 -1.23 -1.67 -9.25
N ASP A 92 -1.64 -0.50 -9.71
CA ASP A 92 -1.09 0.78 -9.25
C ASP A 92 -1.46 1.08 -7.81
N GLU A 93 -2.69 0.75 -7.42
CA GLU A 93 -3.13 0.86 -6.04
C GLU A 93 -2.38 -0.11 -5.12
N MET A 94 -2.12 -1.35 -5.56
CA MET A 94 -1.29 -2.31 -4.82
C MET A 94 0.15 -1.81 -4.67
N ILE A 95 0.76 -1.31 -5.75
CA ILE A 95 2.12 -0.76 -5.74
C ILE A 95 2.19 0.46 -4.83
N PHE A 96 1.19 1.35 -4.89
CA PHE A 96 1.10 2.53 -4.04
C PHE A 96 1.07 2.13 -2.55
N ALA A 97 0.23 1.18 -2.16
CA ALA A 97 0.14 0.73 -0.77
C ALA A 97 1.46 0.16 -0.24
N HIS A 98 2.14 -0.68 -1.03
CA HIS A 98 3.44 -1.22 -0.65
C HIS A 98 4.54 -0.16 -0.64
N ALA A 99 4.55 0.78 -1.59
CA ALA A 99 5.52 1.87 -1.67
C ALA A 99 5.38 2.85 -0.49
N ALA A 100 4.14 3.20 -0.13
CA ALA A 100 3.81 3.97 1.07
C ALA A 100 4.33 3.28 2.34
N THR A 101 4.10 1.97 2.45
CA THR A 101 4.51 1.16 3.61
C THR A 101 6.03 1.15 3.82
N VAL A 102 6.82 1.04 2.74
CA VAL A 102 8.29 1.05 2.85
C VAL A 102 8.89 2.45 2.99
N GLY A 103 8.05 3.50 2.96
CA GLY A 103 8.47 4.90 3.06
C GLY A 103 9.01 5.50 1.75
N GLU A 104 8.72 4.90 0.59
CA GLU A 104 9.05 5.50 -0.71
C GLU A 104 8.10 6.66 -1.09
N ILE A 105 6.90 6.68 -0.48
CA ILE A 105 5.91 7.74 -0.68
C ILE A 105 5.74 8.47 0.66
N GLU A 106 6.04 9.77 0.66
CA GLU A 106 5.91 10.62 1.84
C GLU A 106 4.45 10.71 2.30
N GLU A 107 4.23 10.46 3.59
CA GLU A 107 2.94 10.61 4.24
C GLU A 107 2.67 12.11 4.50
N PRO A 108 1.51 12.65 4.07
CA PRO A 108 1.18 14.06 4.31
C PRO A 108 1.10 14.37 5.81
N SER A 109 1.90 15.31 6.32
CA SER A 109 1.72 15.79 7.69
C SER A 109 0.63 16.86 7.77
N PHE A 110 -0.31 16.70 8.69
CA PHE A 110 -1.37 17.69 8.98
C PHE A 110 -1.11 18.49 10.26
N VAL A 111 -0.01 18.22 10.95
CA VAL A 111 0.38 18.83 12.22
C VAL A 111 1.59 19.72 11.98
N SER A 112 1.46 21.00 12.31
CA SER A 112 2.59 21.94 12.32
C SER A 112 2.82 22.49 13.72
N ILE A 113 4.10 22.72 14.04
CA ILE A 113 4.53 23.46 15.22
C ILE A 113 4.84 24.88 14.76
N PRO A 114 4.20 25.92 15.30
CA PRO A 114 4.53 27.30 14.99
C PRO A 114 6.00 27.59 15.26
N GLU A 115 6.66 28.29 14.32
CA GLU A 115 8.07 28.64 14.44
C GLU A 115 8.30 29.50 15.69
N GLY A 116 9.14 29.02 16.61
CA GLY A 116 9.45 29.69 17.88
C GLY A 116 8.51 29.39 19.06
N ALA A 117 7.53 28.49 18.91
CA ALA A 117 6.71 28.03 20.04
C ALA A 117 7.39 26.89 20.82
N ASP A 118 7.37 26.96 22.15
CA ASP A 118 7.69 25.80 22.99
C ASP A 118 6.53 24.79 22.86
N PRO A 119 6.78 23.57 22.36
CA PRO A 119 5.73 22.55 22.21
C PRO A 119 5.14 22.11 23.54
N TRP A 120 5.84 22.36 24.65
CA TRP A 120 5.53 21.81 25.96
C TRP A 120 5.08 22.90 26.93
N GLU A 121 4.00 22.62 27.64
CA GLU A 121 3.61 23.34 28.84
C GLU A 121 3.79 22.47 30.07
N SER A 122 4.38 23.04 31.11
CA SER A 122 4.38 22.45 32.44
C SER A 122 3.26 23.07 33.28
N ASN A 123 2.26 22.27 33.63
CA ASN A 123 1.18 22.67 34.52
C ASN A 123 1.37 21.99 35.88
N GLU A 124 1.25 22.74 36.97
CA GLU A 124 1.29 22.17 38.33
C GLU A 124 -0.06 21.52 38.65
N VAL A 125 -0.05 20.24 39.02
CA VAL A 125 -1.24 19.44 39.34
C VAL A 125 -1.03 18.77 40.69
N GLU A 126 -2.02 18.88 41.57
CA GLU A 126 -1.98 18.25 42.89
C GLU A 126 -2.68 16.89 42.81
N ILE A 127 -1.92 15.81 42.98
CA ILE A 127 -2.44 14.43 42.98
C ILE A 127 -2.08 13.78 44.31
N GLY A 128 -3.08 13.46 45.13
CA GLY A 128 -2.86 12.81 46.42
C GLY A 128 -2.21 13.69 47.50
N GLY A 129 -2.25 15.02 47.36
CA GLY A 129 -1.61 15.96 48.28
C GLY A 129 -0.14 16.27 47.97
N GLU A 130 0.40 15.73 46.87
CA GLU A 130 1.72 16.09 46.36
C GLU A 130 1.60 16.96 45.10
N LYS A 131 2.46 18.00 45.01
CA LYS A 131 2.56 18.89 43.85
C LYS A 131 3.41 18.22 42.78
N LEU A 132 2.78 17.86 41.66
CA LEU A 132 3.45 17.29 40.48
C LEU A 132 3.38 18.27 39.31
N TYR A 133 4.29 18.13 38.35
CA TYR A 133 4.23 18.86 37.08
C TYR A 133 3.74 17.93 35.98
N GLN A 134 2.60 18.26 35.39
CA GLN A 134 2.10 17.61 34.19
C GLN A 134 2.65 18.35 32.97
N LEU A 135 3.40 17.65 32.13
CA LEU A 135 3.77 18.15 30.80
C LEU A 135 2.60 17.89 29.83
N THR A 136 2.07 18.95 29.25
CA THR A 136 1.03 18.91 28.20
C THR A 136 1.55 19.56 26.94
N MET A 137 1.37 18.94 25.77
CA MET A 137 1.74 19.57 24.50
C MET A 137 0.72 20.65 24.12
N ARG A 138 1.18 21.89 23.89
CA ARG A 138 0.30 23.06 23.70
C ARG A 138 0.19 23.53 22.26
N SER A 139 1.23 23.39 21.45
CA SER A 139 1.37 24.21 20.23
C SER A 139 1.31 23.42 18.92
N TRP A 140 0.42 22.42 18.78
CA TRP A 140 0.12 21.96 17.44
C TRP A 140 -0.98 22.80 16.80
N GLN A 141 -0.79 23.15 15.54
CA GLN A 141 -1.88 23.58 14.67
C GLN A 141 -2.25 22.41 13.77
N VAL A 142 -3.53 22.10 13.72
CA VAL A 142 -4.09 21.12 12.79
C VAL A 142 -4.58 21.88 11.58
N ASP A 143 -4.02 21.54 10.43
CA ASP A 143 -4.50 22.01 9.14
C ASP A 143 -5.57 21.04 8.65
N GLU A 144 -6.84 21.46 8.66
CA GLU A 144 -7.97 20.61 8.28
C GLU A 144 -7.92 20.18 6.80
N GLU A 145 -7.32 20.97 5.91
CA GLU A 145 -7.13 20.59 4.50
C GLU A 145 -6.10 19.46 4.39
N LYS A 146 -4.94 19.62 5.05
CA LYS A 146 -3.91 18.58 5.09
C LYS A 146 -4.36 17.32 5.82
N LYS A 147 -5.24 17.46 6.82
CA LYS A 147 -5.85 16.34 7.50
C LYS A 147 -6.78 15.56 6.56
N ALA A 148 -7.53 16.25 5.71
CA ALA A 148 -8.31 15.59 4.66
C ALA A 148 -7.40 14.87 3.64
N GLU A 149 -6.25 15.45 3.27
CA GLU A 149 -5.25 14.77 2.42
C GLU A 149 -4.65 13.55 3.10
N TRP A 150 -4.29 13.64 4.38
CA TRP A 150 -3.82 12.52 5.19
C TRP A 150 -4.86 11.38 5.23
N HIS A 151 -6.13 11.71 5.42
CA HIS A 151 -7.21 10.70 5.36
C HIS A 151 -7.31 10.04 3.99
N LYS A 152 -7.26 10.81 2.89
CA LYS A 152 -7.27 10.27 1.52
C LYS A 152 -6.06 9.37 1.25
N TYR A 153 -4.87 9.76 1.72
CA TYR A 153 -3.67 8.95 1.62
C TYR A 153 -3.85 7.59 2.29
N HIS A 154 -4.30 7.57 3.55
CA HIS A 154 -4.51 6.33 4.29
C HIS A 154 -5.65 5.48 3.73
N GLU A 155 -6.71 6.10 3.23
CA GLU A 155 -7.79 5.41 2.54
C GLU A 155 -7.27 4.71 1.27
N ARG A 156 -6.42 5.39 0.50
CA ARG A 156 -5.78 4.83 -0.69
C ARG A 156 -4.87 3.65 -0.34
N VAL A 157 -4.04 3.77 0.70
CA VAL A 157 -3.19 2.66 1.18
C VAL A 157 -4.05 1.45 1.59
N ARG A 158 -5.14 1.67 2.34
CA ARG A 158 -6.06 0.59 2.73
C ARG A 158 -6.73 -0.05 1.53
N ASN A 159 -7.16 0.75 0.55
CA ASN A 159 -7.76 0.23 -0.67
C ASN A 159 -6.75 -0.63 -1.46
N GLY A 160 -5.49 -0.19 -1.58
CA GLY A 160 -4.45 -0.96 -2.23
C GLY A 160 -4.22 -2.33 -1.58
N PHE A 161 -4.20 -2.42 -0.25
CA PHE A 161 -4.09 -3.72 0.44
C PHE A 161 -5.36 -4.59 0.34
N ARG A 162 -6.55 -3.96 0.35
CA ARG A 162 -7.82 -4.66 0.10
C ARG A 162 -7.82 -5.31 -1.28
N LEU A 163 -7.41 -4.55 -2.31
CA LEU A 163 -7.26 -5.03 -3.68
C LEU A 163 -6.18 -6.11 -3.79
N TYR A 164 -5.04 -5.91 -3.14
CA TYR A 164 -3.97 -6.91 -3.07
C TYR A 164 -4.47 -8.24 -2.54
N GLY A 165 -5.24 -8.24 -1.45
CA GLY A 165 -5.85 -9.45 -0.91
C GLY A 165 -6.89 -10.08 -1.84
N LYS A 166 -7.79 -9.26 -2.42
CA LYS A 166 -8.85 -9.75 -3.31
C LYS A 166 -8.31 -10.37 -4.60
N TYR A 167 -7.31 -9.75 -5.22
CA TYR A 167 -6.73 -10.16 -6.50
C TYR A 167 -5.37 -10.83 -6.37
N TYR A 168 -5.00 -11.31 -5.18
CA TYR A 168 -3.71 -11.97 -4.95
C TYR A 168 -3.48 -13.15 -5.90
N ALA A 169 -4.51 -13.98 -6.10
CA ALA A 169 -4.47 -15.13 -6.99
C ALA A 169 -4.45 -14.76 -8.50
N SER A 170 -4.57 -13.47 -8.83
CA SER A 170 -4.49 -12.92 -10.18
C SER A 170 -3.09 -12.42 -10.54
N LEU A 171 -2.12 -12.52 -9.62
CA LEU A 171 -0.71 -12.15 -9.84
C LEU A 171 0.08 -13.26 -10.56
N TRP A 172 -0.43 -13.69 -11.72
CA TRP A 172 0.22 -14.63 -12.62
C TRP A 172 0.06 -14.17 -14.07
N GLN A 173 0.97 -14.66 -14.92
CA GLN A 173 1.02 -14.41 -16.36
C GLN A 173 1.30 -15.74 -17.07
#